data_AF-A0A9J8ADH4-F1
#
_entry.id   AF-A0A9J8ADH4-F1
#
_cell.length_a   1.000
_cell.length_b   1.000
_cell.length_c   1.000
_cell.angle_alpha   90.00
_cell.angle_beta   90.00
_cell.angle_gamma   90.00
#
_symmetry.space_group_name_H-M   'P 1'
#
loop_
_entity.id
_entity.type
_entity.pdbx_description
1 polymer ?
#
loop_
_entity_poly.entity_id
_entity_poly.type
_entity_poly.pdbx_seq_one_letter_code
_entity_poly.pdbx_strand_id
1 'polypeptide(L)'
;MGKLIQNAMKTLTYESLCFPEDIKARGMEDVPKYYYRDDGKMVWKAIHCFVSAVIKTYYRSDKAVQKDVEIQEFVKDVACFGMNNSDNFPKSLSSREQLVEYLTAVIFTASAQHAAVNFGQFDWYGWIPNSPSTMRKPPPQQKGQVDLKYIMESLPDRECSSKVLGTVWSLTRTQENEV
;
A
#
# COMPACT_ATOMS: atom_id res chain seq x y z
N MET A 1 -2.08 1.94 -19.12
CA MET A 1 -2.40 1.53 -17.74
C MET A 1 -3.46 0.44 -17.77
N GLY A 2 -3.26 -0.69 -17.07
CA GLY A 2 -4.19 -1.82 -17.09
C GLY A 2 -5.55 -1.49 -16.45
N LYS A 3 -6.60 -2.24 -16.82
CA LYS A 3 -7.99 -1.99 -16.37
C LYS A 3 -8.15 -2.00 -14.85
N LEU A 4 -7.44 -2.91 -14.17
CA LEU A 4 -7.46 -3.00 -12.70
C LEU A 4 -6.97 -1.69 -12.06
N ILE A 5 -5.82 -1.17 -12.53
CA ILE A 5 -5.26 0.08 -12.03
C ILE A 5 -6.20 1.25 -12.33
N GLN A 6 -6.75 1.33 -13.55
CA GLN A 6 -7.73 2.37 -13.90
C GLN A 6 -8.96 2.36 -12.98
N ASN A 7 -9.42 1.17 -12.57
CA ASN A 7 -10.56 1.08 -11.66
C ASN A 7 -10.16 1.46 -10.22
N ALA A 8 -9.00 0.99 -9.73
CA ALA A 8 -8.50 1.33 -8.40
C ALA A 8 -8.24 2.83 -8.24
N MET A 9 -7.69 3.49 -9.26
CA MET A 9 -7.44 4.93 -9.24
C MET A 9 -8.71 5.78 -9.10
N LYS A 10 -9.89 5.27 -9.48
CA LYS A 10 -11.17 5.99 -9.30
C LYS A 10 -11.61 6.06 -7.84
N THR A 11 -11.15 5.13 -7.02
CA THR A 11 -11.54 5.01 -5.61
C THR A 11 -10.38 5.29 -4.66
N LEU A 12 -9.19 5.59 -5.18
CA LEU A 12 -8.04 5.97 -4.38
C LEU A 12 -8.29 7.34 -3.75
N THR A 13 -8.08 7.43 -2.43
CA THR A 13 -8.15 8.67 -1.68
C THR A 13 -6.89 8.87 -0.85
N TYR A 14 -6.59 10.10 -0.50
CA TYR A 14 -5.49 10.39 0.42
C TYR A 14 -5.68 9.70 1.79
N GLU A 15 -6.90 9.67 2.32
CA GLU A 15 -7.20 9.01 3.60
C GLU A 15 -6.93 7.50 3.56
N SER A 16 -7.09 6.85 2.41
CA SER A 16 -6.75 5.43 2.25
C SER A 16 -5.24 5.15 2.33
N LEU A 17 -4.40 6.18 2.25
CA LEU A 17 -2.95 6.12 2.45
C LEU A 17 -2.55 6.49 3.89
N CYS A 18 -3.48 7.03 4.69
CA CYS A 18 -3.28 7.29 6.10
C CYS A 18 -3.64 6.03 6.90
N PHE A 19 -2.62 5.36 7.45
CA PHE A 19 -2.76 3.99 7.95
C PHE A 19 -3.82 3.83 9.06
N PRO A 20 -3.86 4.66 10.12
CA PRO A 20 -4.91 4.57 11.13
C PRO A 20 -6.32 4.79 10.56
N GLU A 21 -6.47 5.73 9.64
CA GLU A 21 -7.71 6.13 9.00
C GLU A 21 -8.24 5.00 8.11
N ASP A 22 -7.39 4.35 7.32
CA ASP A 22 -7.76 3.17 6.53
C ASP A 22 -8.23 2.01 7.41
N ILE A 23 -7.50 1.70 8.48
CA ILE A 23 -7.89 0.65 9.43
C ILE A 23 -9.26 0.93 10.03
N LYS A 24 -9.52 2.19 10.43
CA LYS A 24 -10.80 2.62 10.98
C LYS A 24 -11.92 2.57 9.93
N ALA A 25 -11.66 3.05 8.71
CA ALA A 25 -12.63 3.05 7.62
C ALA A 25 -13.13 1.63 7.27
N ARG A 26 -12.26 0.63 7.43
CA ARG A 26 -12.61 -0.80 7.25
C ARG A 26 -13.26 -1.46 8.47
N GLY A 27 -13.38 -0.74 9.59
CA GLY A 27 -13.94 -1.27 10.84
C GLY A 27 -13.04 -2.31 11.52
N MET A 28 -11.73 -2.25 11.31
CA MET A 28 -10.80 -3.31 11.72
C MET A 28 -10.02 -2.99 13.00
N GLU A 29 -10.45 -2.00 13.79
CA GLU A 29 -9.70 -1.51 14.94
C GLU A 29 -9.56 -2.52 16.08
N ASP A 30 -10.61 -3.32 16.32
CA ASP A 30 -10.71 -4.19 17.50
C ASP A 30 -10.57 -5.69 17.18
N VAL A 31 -10.32 -6.04 15.92
CA VAL A 31 -10.17 -7.44 15.48
C VAL A 31 -8.96 -8.08 16.18
N PRO A 32 -9.10 -9.22 16.88
CA PRO A 32 -7.98 -9.87 17.55
C PRO A 32 -7.00 -10.47 16.54
N LYS A 33 -5.71 -10.54 16.89
CA LYS A 33 -4.64 -11.15 16.09
C LYS A 33 -4.45 -10.51 14.70
N TYR A 34 -4.68 -9.19 14.60
CA TYR A 34 -4.41 -8.46 13.36
C TYR A 34 -3.01 -7.80 13.42
N TYR A 35 -1.97 -8.62 13.30
CA TYR A 35 -0.58 -8.18 13.52
C TYR A 35 -0.12 -7.06 12.58
N TYR A 36 -0.53 -7.10 11.29
CA TYR A 36 -0.27 -6.01 10.34
C TYR A 36 -0.79 -4.66 10.85
N ARG A 37 -2.00 -4.63 11.43
CA ARG A 37 -2.57 -3.42 12.03
C ARG A 37 -1.74 -2.99 13.24
N ASP A 38 -1.47 -3.92 14.14
CA ASP A 38 -0.84 -3.62 15.43
C ASP A 38 0.56 -3.03 15.22
N ASP A 39 1.39 -3.69 14.41
CA ASP A 39 2.74 -3.25 14.08
C ASP A 39 2.72 -2.00 13.20
N GLY A 40 1.83 -1.96 12.19
CA GLY A 40 1.69 -0.81 11.32
C GLY A 40 1.27 0.47 12.07
N LYS A 41 0.38 0.37 13.07
CA LYS A 41 0.02 1.51 13.95
C LYS A 41 1.23 1.99 14.75
N MET A 42 2.08 1.08 15.23
CA MET A 42 3.31 1.44 15.96
C MET A 42 4.32 2.16 15.06
N VAL A 43 4.57 1.63 13.86
CA VAL A 43 5.51 2.23 12.90
C VAL A 43 4.99 3.56 12.38
N TRP A 44 3.69 3.67 12.04
CA TRP A 44 3.05 4.93 11.67
C TRP A 44 3.26 6.00 12.74
N LYS A 45 2.99 5.66 14.00
CA LYS A 45 3.18 6.58 15.13
C LYS A 45 4.64 7.01 15.27
N ALA A 46 5.60 6.11 15.09
CA ALA A 46 7.03 6.44 15.15
C ALA A 46 7.43 7.44 14.06
N ILE A 47 7.02 7.19 12.80
CA ILE A 47 7.27 8.10 11.67
C ILE A 47 6.58 9.44 11.92
N HIS A 48 5.31 9.44 12.34
CA HIS A 48 4.58 10.67 12.65
C HIS A 48 5.29 11.50 13.73
N CYS A 49 5.77 10.88 14.81
CA CYS A 49 6.53 11.57 15.85
C CYS A 49 7.84 12.17 15.30
N PHE A 50 8.58 11.42 14.49
CA PHE A 50 9.80 11.90 13.83
C PHE A 50 9.53 13.10 12.92
N VAL A 51 8.58 12.98 12.00
CA VAL A 51 8.19 14.06 11.09
C VAL A 51 7.69 15.28 11.87
N SER A 52 6.88 15.08 12.92
CA SER A 52 6.41 16.17 13.78
C SER A 52 7.56 16.95 14.42
N ALA A 53 8.62 16.27 14.89
CA ALA A 53 9.79 16.92 15.46
C ALA A 53 10.55 17.74 14.41
N VAL A 54 10.73 17.20 13.20
CA VAL A 54 11.36 17.90 12.08
C VAL A 54 10.55 19.14 11.70
N ILE A 55 9.24 18.99 11.44
CA ILE A 55 8.38 20.10 11.02
C ILE A 55 8.32 21.19 12.09
N LYS A 56 8.24 20.86 13.38
CA LYS A 56 8.26 21.86 14.47
C LYS A 56 9.59 22.61 14.57
N THR A 57 10.69 22.02 14.10
CA THR A 57 12.00 22.67 14.09
C THR A 57 12.07 23.77 13.04
N TYR A 58 11.54 23.51 11.83
CA TYR A 58 11.62 24.43 10.69
C TYR A 58 10.40 25.37 10.56
N TYR A 59 9.20 24.89 10.89
CA TYR A 59 7.96 25.66 10.78
C TYR A 59 7.46 26.11 12.16
N ARG A 60 7.59 27.41 12.43
CA ARG A 60 7.16 28.02 13.70
C ARG A 60 5.65 28.22 13.82
N SER A 61 4.91 28.20 12.70
CA SER A 61 3.47 28.37 12.67
C SER A 61 2.87 27.81 11.38
N ASP A 62 1.55 27.63 11.37
CA ASP A 62 0.79 27.22 10.18
C ASP A 62 0.91 28.23 9.04
N LYS A 63 1.02 29.52 9.38
CA LYS A 63 1.29 30.59 8.41
C LYS A 63 2.63 30.42 7.69
N ALA A 64 3.62 29.78 8.32
CA ALA A 64 4.89 29.47 7.65
C ALA A 64 4.68 28.38 6.57
N VAL A 65 3.87 27.36 6.85
CA VAL A 65 3.51 26.31 5.87
C VAL A 65 2.72 26.92 4.69
N GLN A 66 1.73 27.77 4.98
CA GLN A 66 0.93 28.43 3.95
C GLN A 66 1.74 29.35 3.03
N LYS A 67 2.83 29.93 3.54
CA LYS A 67 3.71 30.84 2.79
C LYS A 67 4.83 30.13 2.04
N ASP A 68 5.04 28.84 2.30
CA ASP A 68 6.06 28.04 1.66
C ASP A 68 5.60 27.61 0.27
N VAL A 69 5.98 28.39 -0.73
CA VAL A 69 5.57 28.17 -2.13
C VAL A 69 6.07 26.83 -2.68
N GLU A 70 7.21 26.33 -2.21
CA GLU A 70 7.78 25.08 -2.69
C GLU A 70 6.97 23.90 -2.18
N ILE A 71 6.57 23.90 -0.90
CA ILE A 71 5.68 22.87 -0.35
C ILE A 71 4.28 22.93 -0.97
N GLN A 72 3.73 24.12 -1.21
CA GLN A 72 2.42 24.22 -1.86
C GLN A 72 2.46 23.69 -3.29
N GLU A 73 3.49 24.03 -4.08
CA GLU A 73 3.61 23.53 -5.45
C GLU A 73 3.94 22.02 -5.47
N PHE A 74 4.73 21.49 -4.52
CA PHE A 74 4.94 20.05 -4.39
C PHE A 74 3.63 19.27 -4.20
N VAL A 75 2.79 19.70 -3.24
CA VAL A 75 1.51 19.04 -2.94
C VAL A 75 0.56 19.13 -4.13
N LYS A 76 0.52 20.31 -4.76
CA LYS A 76 -0.29 20.56 -5.96
C LYS A 76 0.17 19.73 -7.15
N ASP A 77 1.47 19.55 -7.36
CA ASP A 77 2.00 18.74 -8.46
C ASP A 77 1.58 17.27 -8.32
N VAL A 78 1.66 16.72 -7.10
CA VAL A 78 1.15 15.38 -6.77
C VAL A 78 -0.34 15.27 -7.08
N ALA A 79 -1.16 16.24 -6.66
CA ALA A 79 -2.60 16.18 -6.89
C ALA A 79 -2.96 16.36 -8.37
N CYS A 80 -2.40 17.36 -9.05
CA CYS A 80 -2.74 17.74 -10.42
C CYS A 80 -2.20 16.77 -11.47
N PHE A 81 -0.94 16.35 -11.34
CA PHE A 81 -0.29 15.50 -12.34
C PHE A 81 -0.20 14.05 -11.87
N GLY A 82 0.26 13.81 -10.64
CA GLY A 82 0.36 12.46 -10.10
C GLY A 82 -0.99 11.75 -9.99
N MET A 83 -1.98 12.45 -9.43
CA MET A 83 -3.34 11.93 -9.20
C MET A 83 -4.35 12.41 -10.24
N ASN A 84 -3.87 12.96 -11.37
CA ASN A 84 -4.70 13.43 -12.49
C ASN A 84 -5.81 14.40 -12.05
N ASN A 85 -5.44 15.37 -11.22
CA ASN A 85 -6.29 16.42 -10.67
C ASN A 85 -7.50 15.90 -9.87
N SER A 86 -7.30 14.80 -9.14
CA SER A 86 -8.30 14.24 -8.22
C SER A 86 -8.60 15.20 -7.07
N ASP A 87 -9.88 15.31 -6.71
CA ASP A 87 -10.32 16.06 -5.53
C ASP A 87 -10.19 15.25 -4.23
N ASN A 88 -9.83 13.96 -4.32
CA ASN A 88 -9.57 13.11 -3.17
C ASN A 88 -8.15 13.30 -2.57
N PHE A 89 -7.37 14.23 -3.12
CA PHE A 89 -6.03 14.56 -2.65
C PHE A 89 -5.94 16.06 -2.37
N PRO A 90 -5.24 16.47 -1.30
CA PRO A 90 -5.10 17.90 -0.99
C PRO A 90 -4.30 18.58 -2.09
N LYS A 91 -4.75 19.76 -2.52
CA LYS A 91 -4.05 20.63 -3.49
C LYS A 91 -3.19 21.69 -2.81
N SER A 92 -3.33 21.82 -1.49
CA SER A 92 -2.57 22.73 -0.63
C SER A 92 -2.63 22.22 0.81
N LEU A 93 -1.69 22.67 1.63
CA LEU A 93 -1.65 22.37 3.06
C LEU A 93 -1.64 23.68 3.85
N SER A 94 -2.52 23.76 4.86
CA SER A 94 -2.79 24.98 5.60
C SER A 94 -2.23 24.98 7.02
N SER A 95 -1.81 23.84 7.55
CA SER A 95 -1.26 23.72 8.90
C SER A 95 -0.05 22.80 8.97
N ARG A 96 0.70 22.90 10.08
CA ARG A 96 1.80 21.98 10.36
C ARG A 96 1.31 20.56 10.55
N GLU A 97 0.14 20.38 11.17
CA GLU A 97 -0.46 19.06 11.40
C GLU A 97 -0.77 18.37 10.07
N GLN A 98 -1.33 19.10 9.10
CA GLN A 98 -1.57 18.57 7.74
C GLN A 98 -0.25 18.20 7.03
N LEU A 99 0.79 19.03 7.16
CA LEU A 99 2.11 18.72 6.59
C LEU A 99 2.77 17.50 7.24
N VAL A 100 2.62 17.36 8.56
CA VAL A 100 3.14 16.21 9.29
C VAL A 100 2.46 14.92 8.83
N GLU A 101 1.13 14.91 8.74
CA GLU A 101 0.39 13.74 8.28
C GLU A 101 0.75 13.39 6.82
N TYR A 102 0.81 14.39 5.94
CA TYR A 102 1.14 14.19 4.53
C TYR A 102 2.50 13.54 4.34
N LEU A 103 3.53 14.06 5.01
CA LEU A 103 4.88 13.49 4.95
C LEU A 103 4.98 12.14 5.68
N THR A 104 4.16 11.91 6.71
CA THR A 104 4.04 10.60 7.36
C THR A 104 3.51 9.57 6.37
N ALA A 105 2.45 9.89 5.62
CA ALA A 105 1.89 9.01 4.59
C ALA A 105 2.92 8.68 3.50
N VAL A 106 3.68 9.68 3.03
CA VAL A 106 4.75 9.48 2.04
C VAL A 106 5.83 8.51 2.55
N ILE A 107 6.39 8.78 3.73
CA ILE A 107 7.48 7.96 4.29
C ILE A 107 6.98 6.56 4.64
N PHE A 108 5.81 6.44 5.25
CA PHE A 108 5.21 5.15 5.60
C PHE A 108 4.93 4.31 4.35
N THR A 109 4.38 4.91 3.29
CA THR A 109 4.09 4.21 2.03
C THR A 109 5.38 3.69 1.38
N ALA A 110 6.42 4.52 1.33
CA ALA A 110 7.70 4.17 0.73
C ALA A 110 8.49 3.12 1.52
N SER A 111 8.25 3.00 2.83
CA SER A 111 8.98 2.09 3.73
C SER A 111 8.10 0.94 4.22
N ALA A 112 7.38 1.16 5.32
CA ALA A 112 6.62 0.14 6.04
C ALA A 112 5.55 -0.54 5.18
N GLN A 113 4.78 0.24 4.42
CA GLN A 113 3.72 -0.32 3.57
C GLN A 113 4.31 -1.21 2.48
N HIS A 114 5.33 -0.70 1.76
CA HIS A 114 6.04 -1.48 0.74
C HIS A 114 6.61 -2.76 1.33
N ALA A 115 7.32 -2.67 2.46
CA ALA A 115 7.90 -3.83 3.11
C ALA A 115 6.86 -4.89 3.47
N ALA A 116 5.73 -4.47 4.06
CA ALA A 116 4.66 -5.36 4.50
C ALA A 116 3.98 -6.13 3.35
N VAL A 117 3.85 -5.51 2.16
CA VAL A 117 3.21 -6.15 1.00
C VAL A 117 4.20 -6.83 0.05
N ASN A 118 5.51 -6.58 0.20
CA ASN A 118 6.54 -7.07 -0.71
C ASN A 118 7.33 -8.26 -0.16
N PHE A 119 7.92 -8.15 1.03
CA PHE A 119 8.93 -9.12 1.46
C PHE A 119 8.37 -10.48 1.91
N GLY A 120 7.06 -10.56 2.14
CA GLY A 120 6.36 -11.83 2.40
C GLY A 120 5.88 -12.56 1.14
N GLN A 121 6.10 -12.01 -0.07
CA GLN A 121 5.56 -12.61 -1.29
C GLN A 121 6.02 -14.06 -1.50
N PHE A 122 7.29 -14.39 -1.28
CA PHE A 122 7.77 -15.77 -1.46
C PHE A 122 7.24 -16.71 -0.37
N ASP A 123 7.10 -16.23 0.86
CA ASP A 123 6.58 -17.05 1.97
C ASP A 123 5.13 -17.49 1.72
N TRP A 124 4.31 -16.62 1.13
CA TRP A 124 2.89 -16.89 0.87
C TRP A 124 2.59 -17.40 -0.54
N TYR A 125 3.37 -17.00 -1.54
CA TYR A 125 3.16 -17.37 -2.96
C TYR A 125 4.09 -18.50 -3.42
N GLY A 126 5.10 -18.86 -2.62
CA GLY A 126 6.03 -19.97 -2.91
C GLY A 126 5.34 -21.34 -2.97
N TRP A 127 4.21 -21.49 -2.29
CA TRP A 127 3.30 -22.62 -2.48
C TRP A 127 2.13 -22.20 -3.38
N ILE A 128 2.24 -22.51 -4.68
CA ILE A 128 1.29 -22.06 -5.72
C ILE A 128 -0.19 -22.32 -5.36
N PRO A 129 -0.60 -23.47 -4.79
CA PRO A 129 -1.99 -23.68 -4.42
C PRO A 129 -2.54 -22.69 -3.37
N ASN A 130 -1.69 -22.07 -2.54
CA ASN A 130 -2.10 -21.06 -1.56
C ASN A 130 -2.48 -19.73 -2.22
N SER A 131 -1.82 -19.37 -3.33
CA SER A 131 -2.08 -18.13 -4.06
C SER A 131 -1.79 -18.29 -5.57
N PRO A 132 -2.69 -18.96 -6.30
CA PRO A 132 -2.50 -19.19 -7.73
C PRO A 132 -2.59 -17.87 -8.50
N SER A 133 -1.62 -17.61 -9.38
CA SER A 133 -1.57 -16.41 -10.22
C SER A 133 -2.63 -16.37 -11.31
N THR A 134 -3.18 -17.53 -11.67
CA THR A 134 -4.20 -17.71 -12.70
C THR A 134 -4.98 -18.99 -12.48
N MET A 135 -6.15 -19.09 -13.11
CA MET A 135 -6.99 -20.28 -13.14
C MET A 135 -7.25 -20.67 -14.60
N ARG A 136 -6.95 -21.92 -14.97
CA ARG A 136 -7.11 -22.45 -16.33
C ARG A 136 -8.51 -23.01 -16.63
N LYS A 137 -9.38 -23.06 -15.62
CA LYS A 137 -10.79 -23.45 -15.74
C LYS A 137 -11.70 -22.40 -15.10
N PRO A 138 -12.96 -22.28 -15.56
CA PRO A 138 -13.94 -21.41 -14.91
C PRO A 138 -14.28 -21.92 -13.50
N PRO A 139 -14.84 -21.07 -12.62
CA PRO A 139 -15.36 -21.51 -11.34
C PRO A 139 -16.42 -22.62 -11.51
N PRO A 140 -16.44 -23.64 -10.63
CA PRO A 140 -17.43 -24.72 -10.69
C PRO A 140 -18.85 -24.17 -10.48
N GLN A 141 -19.80 -24.66 -11.29
CA GLN A 141 -21.18 -24.15 -11.30
C GLN A 141 -22.13 -24.97 -10.42
N GLN A 142 -21.71 -26.16 -9.97
CA GLN A 142 -22.51 -27.06 -9.15
C GLN A 142 -21.66 -27.71 -8.07
N LYS A 143 -22.29 -28.02 -6.94
CA LYS A 143 -21.65 -28.76 -5.83
C LYS A 143 -21.38 -30.21 -6.24
N GLY A 144 -20.36 -30.82 -5.65
CA GLY A 144 -20.04 -32.25 -5.85
C GLY A 144 -19.34 -32.63 -7.15
N GLN A 145 -19.00 -31.65 -8.02
CA GLN A 145 -18.34 -31.91 -9.31
C GLN A 145 -16.81 -31.79 -9.27
N VAL A 146 -16.24 -31.31 -8.17
CA VAL A 146 -14.80 -31.01 -8.08
C VAL A 146 -14.09 -32.16 -7.38
N ASP A 147 -13.17 -32.80 -8.11
CA ASP A 147 -12.19 -33.73 -7.58
C ASP A 147 -10.77 -33.15 -7.63
N LEU A 148 -9.78 -33.89 -7.14
CA LEU A 148 -8.39 -33.45 -7.15
C LEU A 148 -7.88 -33.20 -8.58
N LYS A 149 -8.31 -34.02 -9.55
CA LYS A 149 -7.91 -33.86 -10.95
C LYS A 149 -8.39 -32.51 -11.50
N TYR A 150 -9.65 -32.15 -11.23
CA TYR A 150 -10.21 -30.86 -11.63
C TYR A 150 -9.41 -29.69 -11.03
N ILE A 151 -9.04 -29.78 -9.74
CA ILE A 151 -8.22 -28.76 -9.06
C ILE A 151 -6.85 -28.63 -9.75
N MET A 152 -6.14 -29.74 -9.96
CA MET A 152 -4.82 -29.73 -10.59
C MET A 152 -4.86 -29.21 -12.04
N GLU A 153 -5.94 -29.48 -12.76
CA GLU A 153 -6.17 -28.93 -14.10
C GLU A 153 -6.57 -27.46 -14.09
N SER A 154 -7.11 -26.95 -12.98
CA SER A 154 -7.49 -25.55 -12.81
C SER A 154 -6.32 -24.67 -12.38
N LEU A 155 -5.42 -25.18 -11.55
CA LEU A 155 -4.21 -24.47 -11.11
C LEU A 155 -3.28 -24.13 -12.27
N PRO A 156 -2.38 -23.13 -12.13
CA PRO A 156 -1.39 -22.79 -13.16
C PRO A 156 -0.58 -24.02 -13.61
N ASP A 157 -0.18 -24.05 -14.89
CA ASP A 157 0.75 -25.07 -15.36
C ASP A 157 2.16 -24.85 -14.82
N ARG A 158 3.08 -25.77 -15.16
CA ARG A 158 4.46 -25.75 -14.66
C ARG A 158 5.23 -24.51 -15.11
N GLU A 159 5.00 -24.05 -16.34
CA GLU A 159 5.73 -22.91 -16.89
C GLU A 159 5.29 -21.61 -16.19
N CYS A 160 3.98 -21.39 -16.08
CA CYS A 160 3.43 -20.25 -15.37
C CYS A 160 3.83 -20.27 -13.89
N SER A 161 3.75 -21.44 -13.24
CA SER A 161 4.19 -21.61 -11.85
C SER A 161 5.66 -21.24 -11.67
N SER A 162 6.55 -21.75 -12.54
CA SER A 162 7.99 -21.47 -12.49
C SER A 162 8.29 -19.97 -12.61
N LYS A 163 7.63 -19.28 -13.56
CA LYS A 163 7.79 -17.83 -13.77
C LYS A 163 7.38 -17.03 -12.54
N VAL A 164 6.24 -17.38 -11.92
CA VAL A 164 5.77 -16.72 -10.70
C VAL A 164 6.73 -16.95 -9.54
N LEU A 165 7.17 -18.19 -9.32
CA LEU A 165 8.13 -18.52 -8.25
C LEU A 165 9.44 -17.74 -8.40
N GLY A 166 10.01 -17.69 -9.62
CA GLY A 166 11.20 -16.90 -9.89
C GLY A 166 10.99 -15.40 -9.63
N THR A 167 9.81 -14.88 -9.97
CA THR A 167 9.45 -13.47 -9.76
C THR A 167 9.33 -13.14 -8.27
N VAL A 168 8.49 -13.88 -7.53
CA VAL A 168 8.26 -13.61 -6.10
C VAL A 168 9.50 -13.85 -5.25
N TRP A 169 10.33 -14.83 -5.64
CA TRP A 169 11.64 -15.03 -5.01
C TRP A 169 12.53 -13.81 -5.22
N SER A 170 12.63 -13.31 -6.46
CA SER A 170 13.49 -12.16 -6.79
C SER A 170 13.02 -10.87 -6.11
N LEU A 171 11.71 -10.60 -6.09
CA LEU A 171 11.15 -9.37 -5.49
C LEU A 171 11.32 -9.30 -3.98
N THR A 172 11.52 -10.44 -3.30
CA THR A 172 11.65 -10.49 -1.83
C THR A 172 13.09 -10.44 -1.35
N ARG A 173 14.06 -10.25 -2.24
CA ARG A 173 15.47 -10.09 -1.85
C ARG A 173 15.77 -8.64 -1.55
N THR A 174 16.55 -8.41 -0.51
CA THR A 174 17.22 -7.13 -0.24
C THR A 174 18.65 -7.20 -0.74
N GLN A 175 19.24 -6.04 -1.05
CA GLN A 175 20.66 -6.00 -1.39
C GLN A 175 21.53 -6.18 -0.13
N GLU A 176 22.80 -6.53 -0.31
CA GLU A 176 23.74 -6.70 0.81
C GLU A 176 23.91 -5.41 1.63
N ASN A 177 23.73 -4.25 1.00
CA ASN A 177 23.90 -2.93 1.60
C ASN A 177 22.56 -2.17 1.72
N GLU A 178 21.44 -2.86 1.91
CA GLU A 178 20.13 -2.24 2.14
C GLU A 178 20.18 -1.29 3.35
N VAL A 179 19.50 -0.13 3.27
CA VAL A 179 19.47 0.94 4.29
C VAL A 179 18.10 1.05 4.95
#